data_AF-A0A816GV59-F1
#
_entry.id   AF-A0A816GV59-F1
#
_cell.length_a   1.000
_cell.length_b   1.000
_cell.length_c   1.000
_cell.angle_alpha   90.00
_cell.angle_beta   90.00
_cell.angle_gamma   90.00
#
_symmetry.space_group_name_H-M   'P 1'
#
loop_
_entity.id
_entity.type
_entity.pdbx_description
1 polymer ?
#
loop_
_entity_poly.entity_id
_entity_poly.type
_entity_poly.pdbx_seq_one_letter_code
_entity_poly.pdbx_strand_id
1 'polypeptide(L)' 'IVRWDKDAAKGEIIVGGNWKGHGLNQMNSPCGLAFDFEGNLYVAEWRNHRIVRFDKSVDKPFNGKRKKY' A
#
# COMPACT_ATOMS: atom_id res chain seq x y z
N ILE A 1 -2.17 4.58 -5.39
CA ILE A 1 -1.66 5.62 -4.46
C ILE A 1 -0.18 5.78 -4.77
N VAL A 2 0.27 7.01 -4.94
CA VAL A 2 1.65 7.34 -5.31
C VAL A 2 2.29 8.11 -4.16
N ARG A 3 3.48 7.68 -3.74
CA ARG A 3 4.31 8.43 -2.78
C ARG A 3 5.21 9.37 -3.56
N TRP A 4 5.34 10.59 -3.05
CA TRP A 4 6.33 11.55 -3.49
C TRP A 4 7.23 11.86 -2.29
N ASP A 5 8.52 11.56 -2.42
CA ASP A 5 9.49 12.01 -1.43
C ASP A 5 9.82 13.48 -1.69
N LYS A 6 10.29 14.17 -0.65
CA LYS A 6 10.68 15.58 -0.75
C LYS A 6 11.72 15.72 -1.88
N ASP A 7 11.47 16.63 -2.81
CA ASP A 7 12.31 16.93 -3.98
C ASP A 7 12.42 15.79 -5.02
N ALA A 8 11.54 14.78 -4.96
CA ALA A 8 11.53 13.69 -5.94
C ALA A 8 11.03 14.15 -7.32
N ALA A 9 11.79 13.84 -8.38
CA ALA A 9 11.39 14.08 -9.76
C ALA A 9 10.36 13.08 -10.31
N LYS A 10 10.14 11.95 -9.60
CA LYS A 10 9.14 10.93 -9.95
C LYS A 10 8.50 10.36 -8.70
N GLY A 11 7.21 10.02 -8.80
CA GLY A 11 6.49 9.32 -7.74
C GLY A 11 6.67 7.81 -7.82
N GLU A 12 6.57 7.14 -6.68
CA GLU A 12 6.58 5.68 -6.56
C GLU A 12 5.16 5.15 -6.33
N ILE A 13 4.75 4.14 -7.09
CA ILE A 13 3.47 3.45 -6.84
C ILE A 13 3.65 2.56 -5.63
N ILE A 14 3.03 2.95 -4.52
CA ILE A 14 3.07 2.20 -3.26
C ILE A 14 1.84 1.29 -3.07
N VAL A 15 0.71 1.62 -3.71
CA VAL A 15 -0.54 0.88 -3.60
C VAL A 15 -1.28 0.85 -4.93
N GLY A 16 -1.71 -0.33 -5.35
CA GLY A 16 -2.43 -0.54 -6.61
C GLY A 16 -1.51 -0.55 -7.84
N GLY A 17 -2.07 -0.22 -9.00
CA GLY A 17 -1.34 -0.17 -10.27
C GLY A 17 -1.51 -1.40 -11.17
N ASN A 18 -2.13 -2.49 -10.69
CA ASN A 18 -2.34 -3.73 -11.46
C ASN A 18 -3.81 -4.03 -11.72
N TRP A 19 -4.56 -3.05 -12.24
CA TRP A 19 -5.99 -3.12 -12.49
C TRP A 19 -6.84 -3.38 -11.24
N LYS A 20 -8.17 -3.41 -11.42
CA LYS A 20 -9.10 -3.75 -10.33
C LYS A 20 -9.02 -5.24 -10.00
N GLY A 21 -9.08 -5.57 -8.71
CA GLY A 21 -9.07 -6.96 -8.25
C GLY A 21 -8.89 -7.06 -6.74
N HIS A 22 -8.67 -8.29 -6.26
CA HIS A 22 -8.58 -8.61 -4.83
C HIS A 22 -7.13 -8.87 -4.36
N GLY A 23 -6.14 -8.81 -5.25
CA GLY A 23 -4.72 -8.91 -4.85
C GLY A 23 -4.28 -7.76 -3.95
N LEU A 24 -3.16 -7.93 -3.23
CA LEU A 24 -2.57 -6.87 -2.39
C LEU A 24 -2.02 -5.68 -3.23
N ASN A 25 -1.68 -5.95 -4.49
CA ASN A 25 -1.23 -4.97 -5.48
C ASN A 25 -2.36 -4.49 -6.42
N GLN A 26 -3.62 -4.82 -6.10
CA GLN A 26 -4.82 -4.45 -6.84
C GLN A 26 -5.80 -3.74 -5.91
N MET A 27 -6.60 -2.82 -6.45
CA MET A 27 -7.57 -2.05 -5.66
C MET A 27 -8.92 -1.99 -6.36
N ASN A 28 -10.01 -2.00 -5.60
CA ASN A 28 -11.37 -1.93 -6.12
C ASN A 28 -12.21 -0.92 -5.32
N SER A 29 -12.38 0.27 -5.90
CA SER A 29 -13.05 1.42 -5.28
C SER A 29 -12.52 1.74 -3.86
N PRO A 30 -11.23 2.09 -3.70
CA PRO A 30 -10.75 2.66 -2.45
C PRO A 30 -11.50 3.96 -2.13
N CYS A 31 -11.94 4.12 -0.88
CA CYS A 31 -12.78 5.24 -0.46
C CYS A 31 -12.24 6.03 0.73
N GLY A 32 -11.24 5.53 1.45
CA GLY A 32 -10.67 6.21 2.61
C GLY A 32 -9.22 5.81 2.86
N LEU A 33 -8.45 6.75 3.43
CA LEU A 33 -7.05 6.61 3.78
C LEU A 33 -6.80 7.12 5.20
N ALA A 34 -5.96 6.42 5.95
CA ALA A 34 -5.50 6.84 7.28
C ALA A 34 -4.06 6.36 7.53
N PHE A 35 -3.32 7.10 8.34
CA PHE A 35 -2.00 6.69 8.83
C PHE A 35 -2.06 6.42 10.33
N ASP A 36 -1.32 5.42 10.80
CA ASP A 36 -1.04 5.26 12.24
C ASP A 36 0.20 6.07 12.66
N PHE A 37 0.54 6.05 13.95
CA PHE A 37 1.68 6.79 14.50
C PHE A 37 3.04 6.25 14.06
N GLU A 38 3.10 4.96 13.68
CA GLU A 38 4.28 4.34 13.07
C GLU A 38 4.40 4.75 11.59
N GLY A 39 3.32 5.28 11.03
CA GLY A 39 3.13 5.80 9.68
C GLY A 39 2.82 4.73 8.64
N ASN A 40 2.28 3.57 9.07
CA ASN A 40 1.69 2.60 8.17
C ASN A 40 0.41 3.19 7.56
N LEU A 41 0.18 2.92 6.27
CA LEU A 41 -0.99 3.38 5.53
C LEU A 41 -2.10 2.33 5.57
N TYR A 42 -3.30 2.74 5.98
CA TYR A 42 -4.51 1.94 5.91
C TYR A 42 -5.41 2.48 4.80
N VAL A 43 -5.92 1.57 3.97
CA VAL A 43 -6.82 1.90 2.86
C VAL A 43 -8.12 1.14 3.01
N ALA A 44 -9.24 1.86 3.07
CA ALA A 44 -10.57 1.28 3.01
C ALA A 44 -10.99 1.06 1.56
N GLU A 45 -11.35 -0.17 1.21
CA GLU A 45 -11.82 -0.55 -0.12
C GLU A 45 -13.30 -0.94 -0.10
N TRP A 46 -14.14 -0.07 -0.67
CA TRP A 46 -15.58 -0.22 -0.59
C TRP A 46 -16.08 -1.46 -1.35
N ARG A 47 -15.59 -1.71 -2.56
CA ARG A 47 -16.03 -2.85 -3.38
C ARG A 47 -15.35 -4.17 -3.04
N ASN A 48 -14.22 -4.12 -2.33
CA ASN A 48 -13.55 -5.33 -1.83
C ASN A 48 -13.91 -5.65 -0.37
N HIS A 49 -14.75 -4.82 0.28
CA HIS A 49 -15.19 -4.99 1.66
C HIS A 49 -14.04 -5.25 2.64
N ARG A 50 -12.92 -4.54 2.48
CA ARG A 50 -11.71 -4.75 3.28
C ARG A 50 -11.02 -3.46 3.66
N ILE A 51 -10.19 -3.55 4.70
CA ILE A 51 -9.14 -2.58 5.01
C ILE A 51 -7.79 -3.24 4.70
N VAL A 52 -6.94 -2.58 3.92
CA VAL A 52 -5.58 -3.06 3.62
C VAL A 52 -4.57 -2.17 4.32
N ARG A 53 -3.59 -2.79 5.01
CA ARG A 53 -2.46 -2.10 5.62
C ARG A 53 -1.21 -2.23 4.74
N PHE A 54 -0.52 -1.10 4.53
CA PHE A 54 0.77 -1.01 3.89
C PHE A 54 1.77 -0.47 4.90
N ASP A 55 2.76 -1.27 5.24
CA ASP A 55 3.75 -0.89 6.23
C ASP A 55 4.63 0.25 5.69
N LYS A 56 4.97 1.24 6.54
CA LYS A 56 5.72 2.46 6.13
C LYS A 56 7.07 2.15 5.49
N SER A 57 7.67 1.01 5.81
CA SER A 57 9.02 0.67 5.39
C SER A 57 9.20 -0.84 5.18
N VAL A 58 9.62 -1.19 3.98
CA VAL A 58 10.92 -1.85 3.81
C VAL A 58 11.61 -1.13 2.65
N ASP A 59 12.74 -0.48 2.89
CA ASP A 59 13.61 0.10 1.84
C ASP A 59 14.23 -0.97 0.90
N LYS A 60 13.63 -2.16 0.81
CA LYS A 60 14.03 -3.25 -0.09
C LYS A 60 12.81 -4.07 -0.51
N PRO A 61 12.76 -4.53 -1.77
CA PRO A 61 11.66 -5.37 -2.24
C PRO A 61 11.52 -6.60 -1.35
N PHE A 62 10.28 -7.01 -1.10
CA PHE A 62 9.95 -8.29 -0.48
C PHE A 62 10.49 -9.44 -1.35
N ASN A 63 11.76 -9.81 -1.15
CA ASN A 63 12.28 -11.10 -1.57
C ASN A 63 11.85 -12.12 -0.51
N GLY A 64 10.93 -13.00 -0.90
CA GLY A 64 10.24 -13.91 -0.01
C GLY A 64 11.17 -14.65 0.95
N LYS A 65 10.95 -14.45 2.25
CA LYS A 65 11.03 -15.43 3.35
C LYS A 65 10.80 -14.68 4.66
N ARG A 66 9.57 -14.74 5.19
CA ARG A 66 9.33 -14.46 6.61
C ARG A 66 10.00 -15.59 7.40
N LYS A 67 11.08 -15.29 8.13
CA LYS A 67 11.59 -16.19 9.18
C LYS A 67 10.48 -16.34 10.22
N LYS A 68 10.05 -17.57 10.45
CA LYS A 68 9.17 -17.94 11.56
C LYS A 68 10.04 -17.95 12.83
N TYR A 69 9.54 -17.31 13.89
CA TYR A 69 9.83 -17.71 15.26
C TYR A 69 8.64 -18.54 15.74
#